data_AF-A0A955U2V4-F1
#
_entry.id   AF-A0A955U2V4-F1
#
_cell.length_a   1.000
_cell.length_b   1.000
_cell.length_c   1.000
_cell.angle_alpha   90.00
_cell.angle_beta   90.00
_cell.angle_gamma   90.00
#
_symmetry.space_group_name_H-M   'P 1'
#
loop_
_entity.id
_entity.type
_entity.pdbx_description
1 polymer ?
#
loop_
_entity_poly.entity_id
_entity_poly.type
_entity_poly.pdbx_seq_one_letter_code
_entity_poly.pdbx_strand_id
1 'polypeptide(L)' 'MILCLCEGVSDRTIDEAIRAGARSVRQVTRATGAGTGCGSCACDVRSRLKASRQSEPARCTARRADIAG' A
#
# COMPACT_ATOMS: atom_id res chain seq x y z
N MET A 1 -4.26 -13.48 -3.45
CA MET A 1 -5.73 -13.50 -3.65
C MET A 1 -6.19 -12.34 -4.52
N ILE A 2 -7.32 -12.48 -5.21
CA ILE A 2 -8.00 -11.33 -5.84
C ILE A 2 -8.72 -10.53 -4.75
N LEU A 3 -8.44 -9.24 -4.66
CA LEU A 3 -9.12 -8.33 -3.72
C LEU A 3 -10.23 -7.54 -4.41
N CYS A 4 -10.03 -7.09 -5.64
CA CYS A 4 -11.08 -6.44 -6.42
C CYS A 4 -11.62 -7.43 -7.46
N LEU A 5 -12.83 -7.93 -7.25
CA LEU A 5 -13.47 -8.86 -8.20
C LEU A 5 -13.93 -8.17 -9.49
N CYS A 6 -14.36 -6.90 -9.42
CA CYS A 6 -14.81 -6.15 -10.60
C CYS A 6 -13.71 -5.99 -11.64
N GLU A 7 -12.51 -5.59 -11.19
CA GLU A 7 -11.38 -5.24 -12.05
C GLU A 7 -10.30 -6.33 -12.08
N GLY A 8 -10.52 -7.47 -11.43
CA GLY A 8 -9.54 -8.57 -11.35
C GLY A 8 -8.23 -8.19 -10.65
N VAL A 9 -8.26 -7.22 -9.72
CA VAL A 9 -7.02 -6.74 -9.07
C VAL A 9 -6.62 -7.64 -7.91
N SER A 10 -5.41 -8.16 -8.00
CA SER A 10 -4.81 -8.98 -6.96
C SER A 10 -4.26 -8.16 -5.79
N ASP A 11 -4.12 -8.85 -4.67
CA ASP A 11 -3.48 -8.33 -3.47
C ASP A 11 -2.03 -7.93 -3.71
N ARG A 12 -1.29 -8.74 -4.52
CA ARG A 12 0.06 -8.42 -4.98
C ARG A 12 0.11 -7.14 -5.80
N THR A 13 -0.86 -6.92 -6.69
CA THR A 13 -0.93 -5.70 -7.51
C THR A 13 -1.14 -4.46 -6.65
N ILE A 14 -1.97 -4.57 -5.60
CA ILE A 14 -2.15 -3.49 -4.62
C ILE A 14 -0.85 -3.23 -3.85
N ASP A 15 -0.15 -4.28 -3.40
CA ASP A 15 1.12 -4.12 -2.70
C ASP A 15 2.23 -3.54 -3.60
N GLU A 16 2.23 -3.89 -4.89
CA GLU A 16 3.10 -3.29 -5.90
C GLU A 16 2.84 -1.79 -6.05
N ALA A 17 1.57 -1.37 -6.15
CA ALA A 17 1.20 0.04 -6.18
C ALA A 17 1.62 0.79 -4.90
N ILE A 18 1.48 0.15 -3.74
CA ILE A 18 1.94 0.71 -2.45
C ILE A 18 3.47 0.84 -2.46
N ARG A 19 4.22 -0.19 -2.85
CA ARG A 19 5.69 -0.12 -2.97
C ARG A 19 6.15 0.95 -3.96
N ALA A 20 5.39 1.16 -5.04
CA ALA A 20 5.64 2.21 -6.03
C ALA A 20 5.31 3.63 -5.54
N GLY A 21 4.72 3.78 -4.34
CA GLY A 21 4.50 5.09 -3.71
C GLY A 21 3.04 5.43 -3.41
N ALA A 22 2.07 4.55 -3.70
CA ALA A 22 0.69 4.81 -3.31
C ALA A 22 0.55 4.83 -1.76
N ARG A 23 -0.06 5.88 -1.22
CA ARG A 23 -0.27 6.10 0.22
C ARG A 23 -1.75 6.35 0.58
N SER A 24 -2.65 6.25 -0.39
CA SER A 24 -4.08 6.43 -0.21
C SER A 24 -4.87 5.50 -1.12
N VAL A 25 -6.12 5.19 -0.75
CA VAL A 25 -7.02 4.38 -1.60
C VAL A 25 -7.15 5.01 -2.98
N ARG A 26 -7.34 6.32 -3.06
CA ARG A 26 -7.45 7.05 -4.33
C ARG A 26 -6.22 6.86 -5.23
N GLN A 27 -5.01 6.89 -4.65
CA GLN A 27 -3.79 6.62 -5.40
C GLN A 27 -3.69 5.16 -5.85
N VAL A 28 -4.10 4.21 -5.01
CA VAL A 28 -4.17 2.79 -5.40
C VAL A 28 -5.17 2.60 -6.53
N THR A 29 -6.39 3.14 -6.42
CA THR A 29 -7.41 3.11 -7.47
C THR A 29 -6.89 3.70 -8.78
N ARG A 30 -6.19 4.84 -8.74
CA ARG A 30 -5.59 5.44 -9.93
C ARG A 30 -4.52 4.54 -10.56
N ALA A 31 -3.77 3.79 -9.75
CA ALA A 31 -2.67 2.95 -10.22
C ALA A 31 -3.13 1.58 -10.71
N THR A 32 -4.21 1.02 -10.15
CA THR A 32 -4.61 -0.38 -10.38
C THR A 32 -6.02 -0.56 -10.91
N GLY A 33 -6.85 0.48 -10.90
CA GLY A 33 -8.29 0.40 -11.17
C GLY A 33 -9.12 -0.10 -9.98
N ALA A 34 -8.51 -0.65 -8.92
CA ALA A 34 -9.27 -1.23 -7.82
C ALA A 34 -10.25 -0.23 -7.18
N GLY A 35 -11.52 -0.61 -7.09
CA GLY A 35 -12.58 0.17 -6.44
C GLY A 35 -13.37 1.11 -7.36
N THR A 36 -13.17 1.06 -8.68
CA THR A 36 -14.00 1.77 -9.68
C THR A 36 -15.37 1.13 -9.93
N GLY A 37 -15.51 -0.17 -9.63
CA GLY A 37 -16.78 -0.90 -9.69
C GLY A 37 -17.63 -0.74 -8.43
N CYS A 38 -17.88 -1.85 -7.71
CA CYS A 38 -18.77 -1.87 -6.54
C CYS A 38 -18.18 -1.28 -5.25
N GLY A 39 -16.86 -1.06 -5.19
CA GLY A 39 -16.19 -0.49 -4.02
C GLY A 39 -15.97 -1.44 -2.82
N SER A 40 -16.43 -2.70 -2.86
CA SER A 40 -16.32 -3.64 -1.72
C SER A 40 -14.89 -3.86 -1.23
N CYS A 41 -13.90 -3.80 -2.12
CA CYS A 41 -12.48 -3.96 -1.78
C CYS A 41 -11.85 -2.77 -1.03
N ALA A 42 -12.56 -1.65 -0.85
CA ALA A 42 -11.99 -0.43 -0.28
C ALA A 42 -11.53 -0.59 1.18
N CYS A 43 -12.18 -1.45 1.97
CA CYS A 43 -11.76 -1.76 3.34
C CYS A 43 -10.44 -2.55 3.35
N ASP A 44 -10.32 -3.57 2.51
CA ASP A 44 -9.09 -4.37 2.40
C ASP A 44 -7.90 -3.55 1.90
N VAL A 45 -8.12 -2.69 0.89
CA VAL A 45 -7.09 -1.76 0.40
C VAL A 45 -6.60 -0.85 1.53
N ARG A 46 -7.51 -0.32 2.36
CA ARG A 46 -7.15 0.49 3.53
C ARG A 46 -6.35 -0.29 4.56
N SER A 47 -6.73 -1.53 4.84
CA SER A 47 -6.00 -2.39 5.78
C SER A 47 -4.57 -2.65 5.32
N ARG A 48 -4.35 -2.90 4.02
CA ARG A 48 -3.00 -3.08 3.46
C ARG A 48 -2.16 -1.82 3.47
N LEU A 49 -2.76 -0.67 3.15
CA LEU A 49 -2.11 0.63 3.28
C LEU A 49 -1.68 0.93 4.73
N LYS A 50 -2.47 0.50 5.72
CA LYS A 50 -2.08 0.63 7.13
C LYS A 50 -0.95 -0.33 7.47
N ALA A 51 -1.05 -1.61 7.07
CA ALA A 51 -0.04 -2.62 7.34
C ALA A 51 1.32 -2.28 6.70
N SER A 52 1.34 -1.70 5.51
CA SER A 52 2.59 -1.30 4.83
C SER A 52 3.33 -0.19 5.58
N ARG A 53 2.60 0.74 6.22
CA ARG A 53 3.19 1.80 7.06
C ARG A 53 3.84 1.25 8.33
N GLN A 54 3.34 0.13 8.84
CA GLN A 54 3.93 -0.56 10.01
C GLN A 54 5.10 -1.47 9.61
N SER A 55 5.18 -1.85 8.33
CA SER A 55 6.23 -2.69 7.77
C SER A 55 7.38 -1.89 7.14
N GLU A 56 7.27 -0.56 7.02
CA GLU A 56 8.45 0.29 6.93
C GLU A 56 9.14 0.19 8.30
N PRO A 57 10.26 -0.56 8.43
CA PRO A 57 11.04 -0.43 9.64
C PRO A 57 11.39 1.05 9.74
N ALA A 58 11.42 1.58 10.96
CA ALA A 58 12.12 2.79 11.28
C ALA A 58 13.44 2.78 10.50
N ARG A 59 13.45 3.43 9.33
CA ARG A 59 14.62 3.50 8.48
C ARG A 59 15.66 4.12 9.39
N CYS A 60 16.82 3.50 9.42
CA CYS A 60 18.02 4.02 10.04
C CYS A 60 18.39 5.37 9.40
N THR A 61 17.64 6.42 9.69
CA THR A 61 18.02 7.82 9.56
C THR A 61 18.44 8.38 10.92
N ALA A 62 18.39 7.56 11.99
CA ALA A 62 18.82 7.90 13.34
C ALA A 62 20.00 7.06 13.88
N ARG A 63 20.83 6.39 13.06
CA ARG A 63 22.05 5.70 13.58
C ARG A 63 23.30 5.90 12.75
N ARG A 64 23.52 7.14 12.32
CA ARG A 64 24.85 7.63 11.90
C ARG A 64 25.27 8.93 12.59
N ALA A 65 24.51 9.40 13.59
CA ALA A 65 24.85 10.61 14.35
C ALA A 65 25.58 10.33 15.68
N ASP A 66 25.65 9.07 16.15
CA ASP A 66 26.18 8.75 17.49
C ASP A 66 27.55 8.02 17.49
N ILE A 67 28.33 8.06 16.40
CA ILE A 67 29.68 7.44 16.33
C ILE A 67 30.77 8.47 15.99
N ALA A 68 30.62 9.72 16.42
CA ALA A 68 31.73 10.68 16.43
C ALA A 68 31.90 11.19 17.86
N GLY A 69 32.47 10.33 18.70
CA GLY A 69 33.26 10.73 19.85
C GLY A 69 34.67 11.08 19.42
#